data_AF-A0A937TNV4-F1
#
_entry.id   AF-A0A937TNV4-F1
#
_cell.length_a   1.000
_cell.length_b   1.000
_cell.length_c   1.000
_cell.angle_alpha   90.00
_cell.angle_beta   90.00
_cell.angle_gamma   90.00
#
_symmetry.space_group_name_H-M   'P 1'
#
loop_
_entity.id
_entity.type
_entity.pdbx_description
1 polymer ?
#
loop_
_entity_poly.entity_id
_entity_poly.type
_entity_poly.pdbx_seq_one_letter_code
_entity_poly.pdbx_strand_id
1 'polypeptide(L)'
;MNSRNTKGQFVSGNPGKPKGAKNKVTSEQKERIEKVLAMLDETLDEDLLKMKSKERVDLWAALQEYIRPKLQRTQVEVESTEEQITKITFEVVGSGKKEENRGTKDEGRETK
;
A
#
# COMPACT_ATOMS: atom_id res chain seq x y z
N MET A 1 -47.91 19.38 4.29
CA MET A 1 -48.57 18.66 3.19
C MET A 1 -48.50 17.17 3.47
N ASN A 2 -49.65 16.53 3.73
CA ASN A 2 -49.72 15.11 4.07
C ASN A 2 -49.43 14.26 2.83
N SER A 3 -48.30 13.57 2.84
CA SER A 3 -47.80 12.73 1.75
C SER A 3 -48.48 11.35 1.64
N ARG A 4 -49.44 11.06 2.53
CA ARG A 4 -50.10 9.76 2.67
C ARG A 4 -51.63 9.88 2.65
N ASN A 5 -52.29 8.90 2.05
CA ASN A 5 -53.75 8.76 2.06
C ASN A 5 -54.25 8.19 3.40
N THR A 6 -55.57 8.10 3.58
CA THR A 6 -56.23 7.54 4.77
C THR A 6 -55.92 6.06 5.04
N LYS A 7 -55.34 5.35 4.07
CA LYS A 7 -54.86 3.96 4.18
C LYS A 7 -53.35 3.86 4.42
N GLY A 8 -52.66 4.99 4.63
CA GLY A 8 -51.22 5.05 4.90
C GLY A 8 -50.30 4.94 3.67
N GLN A 9 -50.85 4.86 2.46
CA GLN A 9 -50.09 4.75 1.21
C GLN A 9 -49.69 6.13 0.70
N PHE A 10 -48.58 6.21 -0.04
CA PHE A 10 -48.17 7.45 -0.69
C PHE A 10 -49.17 7.86 -1.78
N VAL A 11 -49.49 9.15 -1.84
CA VAL A 11 -50.32 9.72 -2.90
C VAL A 11 -49.61 9.64 -4.26
N SER A 12 -50.37 9.43 -5.34
CA SER A 12 -49.83 9.42 -6.70
C SER A 12 -49.15 10.76 -7.01
N GLY A 13 -47.94 10.71 -7.60
CA GLY A 13 -47.10 11.88 -7.83
C GLY A 13 -46.17 12.25 -6.67
N ASN A 14 -46.12 11.45 -5.60
CA ASN A 14 -45.13 11.66 -4.54
C ASN A 14 -43.73 11.17 -5.00
N PRO A 15 -42.71 12.05 -5.07
CA PRO A 15 -41.36 11.69 -5.52
C PRO A 15 -40.61 10.75 -4.55
N GLY A 16 -41.20 10.45 -3.39
CA GLY A 16 -40.58 9.62 -2.37
C GLY A 16 -39.37 10.30 -1.73
N LYS A 17 -38.53 9.51 -1.06
CA LYS A 17 -37.26 10.02 -0.52
C LYS A 17 -36.26 10.15 -1.68
N PRO A 18 -35.55 11.29 -1.83
CA PRO A 18 -34.63 11.48 -2.95
C PRO A 18 -33.52 10.41 -2.96
N LYS A 19 -33.06 10.03 -4.16
CA LYS A 19 -31.96 9.08 -4.30
C LYS A 19 -30.71 9.63 -3.61
N GLY A 20 -30.08 8.82 -2.76
CA GLY A 20 -28.92 9.22 -1.94
C GLY A 20 -29.29 9.84 -0.58
N ALA A 21 -30.56 9.98 -0.24
CA ALA A 21 -30.95 10.49 1.08
C ALA A 21 -30.52 9.52 2.19
N LYS A 22 -29.62 10.00 3.06
CA LYS A 22 -29.04 9.22 4.17
C LYS A 22 -30.12 8.46 4.95
N ASN A 23 -29.91 7.16 5.14
CA ASN A 23 -30.79 6.34 5.96
C ASN A 23 -30.74 6.85 7.41
N LYS A 24 -31.92 7.09 8.01
CA LYS A 24 -32.03 7.64 9.37
C LYS A 24 -31.29 6.74 10.37
N VAL A 25 -31.51 5.43 10.30
CA VAL A 25 -30.87 4.45 11.18
C VAL A 25 -29.35 4.48 11.02
N THR A 26 -28.85 4.52 9.80
CA THR A 26 -27.41 4.59 9.52
C THR A 26 -26.79 5.91 10.01
N SER A 27 -27.49 7.04 9.87
CA SER A 27 -27.02 8.32 10.40
C SER A 27 -26.92 8.29 11.93
N GLU A 28 -27.95 7.79 12.61
CA GLU A 28 -27.96 7.67 14.07
C GLU A 28 -26.87 6.72 14.58
N GLN A 29 -26.59 5.64 13.86
CA GLN A 29 -25.50 4.73 14.19
C GLN A 29 -24.14 5.41 14.08
N LYS A 30 -23.91 6.17 13.01
CA LYS A 30 -22.66 6.94 12.82
C LYS A 30 -22.45 7.93 13.96
N GLU A 31 -23.48 8.70 14.29
CA GLU A 31 -23.43 9.68 15.38
C GLU A 31 -23.10 9.03 16.73
N ARG A 32 -23.68 7.86 17.01
CA ARG A 32 -23.37 7.10 18.24
C ARG A 32 -21.91 6.64 18.27
N ILE A 33 -21.40 6.12 17.15
CA ILE A 33 -20.00 5.67 17.06
C ILE A 33 -19.06 6.86 17.23
N GLU A 34 -19.32 7.97 16.54
CA GLU A 34 -18.53 9.21 16.67
C GLU A 34 -18.50 9.72 18.12
N LYS A 35 -19.64 9.67 18.81
CA LYS A 35 -19.71 10.05 20.23
C LYS A 35 -18.86 9.15 21.13
N VAL A 36 -18.88 7.84 20.89
CA VAL A 36 -18.04 6.90 21.67
C VAL A 36 -16.55 7.15 21.39
N LEU A 37 -16.18 7.37 20.13
CA LEU A 37 -14.79 7.67 19.77
C LEU A 37 -14.30 8.97 20.44
N ALA A 38 -15.10 10.04 20.43
CA ALA A 38 -14.75 11.29 21.09
C ALA A 38 -14.55 11.12 22.61
N MET A 39 -15.35 10.28 23.26
CA MET A 39 -15.18 9.97 24.68
C MET A 39 -13.90 9.17 24.95
N LEU A 40 -13.54 8.24 24.07
CA LEU A 40 -12.31 7.46 24.20
C LEU A 40 -11.06 8.32 23.93
N ASP A 41 -11.14 9.29 23.02
CA ASP A 41 -10.03 10.21 22.72
C ASP A 41 -9.60 11.01 23.96
N GLU A 42 -10.53 11.35 24.87
CA GLU A 42 -10.21 12.06 26.12
C GLU A 42 -9.37 11.23 27.09
N THR A 43 -9.53 9.90 27.10
CA THR A 43 -8.81 8.99 28.01
C THR A 43 -7.68 8.21 27.35
N LEU A 44 -7.52 8.35 26.03
CA LEU A 44 -6.65 7.51 25.21
C LEU A 44 -5.21 7.51 25.71
N ASP A 45 -4.66 8.67 26.06
CA ASP A 45 -3.28 8.79 26.55
C ASP A 45 -3.06 8.02 27.85
N GLU A 46 -4.01 8.09 28.79
CA GLU A 46 -3.93 7.36 30.04
C GLU A 46 -4.04 5.84 29.82
N ASP A 47 -4.93 5.43 28.92
CA ASP A 47 -5.14 4.02 28.60
C ASP A 47 -3.90 3.43 27.92
N LEU A 48 -3.28 4.17 27.01
CA LEU A 48 -2.00 3.81 26.38
C LEU A 48 -0.89 3.62 27.43
N LEU A 49 -0.84 4.45 28.47
CA LEU A 49 0.14 4.33 29.54
C LEU A 49 -0.12 3.12 30.44
N LYS A 50 -1.39 2.75 30.66
CA LYS A 50 -1.81 1.58 31.46
C LYS A 50 -1.63 0.25 30.71
N MET A 51 -1.58 0.27 29.38
CA MET A 51 -1.36 -0.93 28.55
C MET A 51 -0.01 -1.60 28.80
N LYS A 52 0.01 -2.94 28.69
CA LYS A 52 1.25 -3.73 28.80
C LYS A 52 2.18 -3.42 27.63
N SER A 53 3.49 -3.54 27.86
CA SER A 53 4.52 -3.19 26.88
C SER A 53 4.34 -3.89 25.53
N LYS A 54 3.96 -5.18 25.52
CA LYS A 54 3.69 -5.93 24.28
C LYS A 54 2.51 -5.34 23.51
N GLU A 55 1.39 -5.11 24.19
CA GLU A 55 0.16 -4.60 23.57
C GLU A 55 0.37 -3.20 22.97
N ARG A 56 1.21 -2.38 23.63
CA ARG A 56 1.59 -1.05 23.13
C ARG A 56 2.38 -1.12 21.83
N VAL A 57 3.33 -2.07 21.73
CA VAL A 57 4.12 -2.29 20.51
C VAL A 57 3.23 -2.83 19.38
N ASP A 58 2.32 -3.74 19.69
CA ASP A 58 1.37 -4.30 18.71
C ASP A 58 0.43 -3.20 18.18
N LEU A 59 -0.12 -2.35 19.06
CA LEU A 59 -0.94 -1.20 18.68
C LEU A 59 -0.14 -0.19 17.83
N TRP A 60 1.10 0.10 18.20
CA TRP A 60 1.98 0.97 17.42
C TRP A 60 2.22 0.43 16.00
N ALA A 61 2.45 -0.87 15.86
CA ALA A 61 2.61 -1.51 14.56
C ALA A 61 1.33 -1.44 13.71
N ALA A 62 0.15 -1.55 14.32
CA ALA A 62 -1.13 -1.38 13.63
C ALA A 62 -1.35 0.07 13.16
N LEU A 63 -1.00 1.07 14.00
CA LEU A 63 -1.14 2.48 13.66
C LEU A 63 -0.17 2.93 12.55
N GLN A 64 1.02 2.31 12.47
CA GLN A 64 2.01 2.59 11.43
C GLN A 64 1.46 2.46 10.01
N GLU A 65 0.50 1.57 9.75
CA GLU A 65 -0.06 1.35 8.41
C GLU A 65 -0.84 2.55 7.88
N TYR A 66 -1.41 3.36 8.77
CA TYR A 66 -2.22 4.53 8.40
C TYR A 66 -1.36 5.78 8.16
N ILE A 67 -0.14 5.82 8.73
CA ILE A 67 0.79 6.94 8.59
C ILE A 67 1.84 6.64 7.51
N ARG A 68 2.26 5.38 7.39
CA ARG A 68 3.27 4.94 6.42
C ARG A 68 2.64 3.97 5.44
N PRO A 69 2.48 4.37 4.16
CA PRO A 69 1.95 3.47 3.16
C PRO A 69 2.84 2.22 3.07
N LYS A 70 2.24 1.04 3.26
CA LYS A 70 2.94 -0.21 3.01
C LYS A 70 3.26 -0.30 1.54
N LEU A 71 4.52 -0.57 1.22
CA LEU A 71 4.94 -0.88 -0.13
C LEU A 71 4.13 -2.12 -0.57
N GLN A 72 3.20 -1.92 -1.52
CA GLN A 72 2.47 -3.05 -2.08
C GLN A 72 3.47 -3.97 -2.75
N ARG A 73 3.38 -5.27 -2.44
CA ARG A 73 4.15 -6.27 -3.18
C ARG A 73 3.71 -6.22 -4.63
N THR A 74 4.62 -5.84 -5.52
CA THR A 74 4.40 -5.96 -6.96
C THR A 74 4.30 -7.44 -7.28
N GLN A 75 3.09 -7.93 -7.53
CA GLN A 75 2.88 -9.23 -8.15
C GLN A 75 3.30 -9.05 -9.61
N VAL A 76 4.51 -9.49 -9.96
CA VAL A 76 4.93 -9.51 -11.36
C VAL A 76 4.19 -10.69 -12.01
N GLU A 77 3.01 -10.42 -12.54
CA GLU A 77 2.37 -11.32 -13.48
C GLU A 77 3.14 -11.21 -14.79
N VAL A 78 4.11 -12.11 -14.98
CA VAL A 78 4.72 -12.34 -16.28
C VAL A 78 3.65 -13.04 -17.13
N GLU A 79 2.78 -12.25 -17.76
CA GLU A 79 2.00 -12.74 -18.89
C GLU A 79 3.01 -13.17 -19.94
N SER A 80 3.17 -14.48 -20.08
CA SER A 80 3.96 -15.07 -21.15
C SER A 80 3.16 -14.87 -22.43
N THR A 81 3.24 -13.67 -23.02
CA THR A 81 2.85 -13.51 -24.42
C THR A 81 3.77 -14.46 -25.19
N GLU A 82 3.20 -15.38 -25.97
CA GLU A 82 3.91 -16.35 -26.79
C GLU A 82 4.64 -15.66 -27.96
N GLU A 83 5.42 -14.62 -27.69
CA GLU A 83 6.39 -14.08 -28.62
C GLU A 83 7.65 -14.94 -28.49
N GLN A 84 7.67 -15.99 -29.31
CA GLN A 84 8.80 -16.90 -29.47
C GLN A 84 10.06 -16.08 -29.70
N ILE A 85 10.95 -16.06 -28.71
CA ILE A 85 12.26 -15.38 -28.80
C ILE A 85 12.99 -15.98 -30.01
N THR A 86 13.02 -15.24 -31.11
CA THR A 86 13.48 -15.77 -32.40
C THR A 86 14.99 -15.65 -32.58
N LYS A 87 15.67 -14.85 -31.76
CA LYS A 87 17.12 -14.67 -31.84
C LYS A 87 17.72 -14.13 -30.53
N ILE A 88 18.70 -14.85 -30.00
CA ILE A 88 19.55 -14.39 -28.90
C ILE A 88 20.95 -14.16 -29.48
N THR A 89 21.39 -12.90 -29.52
CA THR A 89 22.78 -12.54 -29.88
C THR A 89 23.57 -12.21 -28.62
N PHE A 90 24.66 -12.93 -28.41
CA PHE A 90 25.63 -12.66 -27.36
C PHE A 90 26.79 -11.85 -27.95
N GLU A 91 27.14 -10.75 -27.31
CA GLU A 91 28.36 -10.00 -27.63
C GLU A 91 29.39 -10.27 -26.54
N VAL A 92 30.55 -10.81 -26.95
CA VAL A 92 31.65 -11.11 -26.05
C VAL A 92 32.48 -9.85 -25.87
N VAL A 93 32.28 -9.15 -24.75
CA VAL A 93 33.14 -8.03 -24.35
C VAL A 93 34.40 -8.62 -23.70
N GLY A 94 35.48 -8.70 -24.47
CA GLY A 94 36.78 -9.12 -23.95
C GLY A 94 37.28 -8.15 -22.88
N SER A 95 37.43 -8.63 -21.64
CA SER A 95 38.06 -7.87 -20.55
C SER A 95 39.58 -7.84 -20.77
N GLY A 96 40.02 -6.91 -21.63
CA GLY A 96 41.44 -6.65 -21.84
C GLY A 96 42.11 -6.20 -20.54
N LYS A 97 42.88 -7.10 -19.91
CA LYS A 97 43.95 -6.69 -18.99
C LYS A 97 45.03 -6.04 -19.84
N LYS A 98 45.29 -4.75 -19.63
CA LYS A 98 46.52 -4.10 -20.08
C LYS A 98 47.68 -4.77 -19.36
N GLU A 99 48.42 -5.62 -20.06
CA GLU A 99 49.76 -6.01 -19.62
C GLU A 99 50.68 -4.79 -19.79
N GLU A 100 51.02 -4.16 -18.68
CA GLU A 100 52.13 -3.22 -18.57
C GLU A 100 53.42 -3.95 -18.91
N ASN A 101 53.98 -3.60 -20.06
CA ASN A 101 55.26 -4.08 -20.53
C ASN A 101 56.36 -3.45 -19.67
N ARG A 102 56.78 -4.11 -18.57
CA ARG A 102 58.00 -3.77 -17.84
C ARG A 102 59.19 -4.41 -18.56
N GLY A 103 59.81 -3.63 -19.44
CA GLY A 103 61.14 -3.92 -19.93
C GLY A 103 62.13 -3.88 -18.77
N THR A 104 62.77 -5.01 -18.51
CA THR A 104 64.00 -5.07 -17.71
C THR A 104 65.00 -5.96 -18.42
N LYS A 105 66.00 -5.26 -18.97
CA LYS A 105 67.34 -5.66 -19.43
C LYS A 105 67.69 -7.13 -19.21
N ASP A 106 67.92 -7.85 -20.30
CA ASP A 106 68.74 -9.06 -20.28
C ASP A 106 70.11 -8.73 -20.88
N GLU A 107 71.13 -9.07 -20.09
CA GLU A 107 72.53 -8.83 -20.35
C GLU A 107 73.01 -9.78 -21.45
N GLY A 108 73.61 -9.21 -22.51
CA GLY A 108 74.28 -10.01 -23.52
C GLY A 108 75.46 -10.76 -22.92
N ARG A 109 75.30 -12.08 -22.75
CA ARG A 109 76.41 -13.00 -22.50
C ARG A 109 76.69 -13.80 -23.78
N GLU A 110 77.95 -13.74 -24.18
CA GLU A 110 78.60 -14.36 -25.33
C GLU A 110 78.21 -15.82 -25.59
N THR A 111 78.29 -16.27 -26.84
CA THR A 111 79.25 -17.34 -27.21
C THR A 111 79.37 -17.56 -28.72
N LYS A 112 80.64 -17.46 -29.18
CA LYS A 112 81.31 -18.04 -30.37
C LYS A 112 80.93 -17.58 -31.77
#